data_AF-A0A2G2PI53-F1
#
_entry.id   AF-A0A2G2PI53-F1
#
_cell.length_a   1.000
_cell.length_b   1.000
_cell.length_c   1.000
_cell.angle_alpha   90.00
_cell.angle_beta   90.00
_cell.angle_gamma   90.00
#
_symmetry.space_group_name_H-M   'P 1'
#
loop_
_entity.id
_entity.type
_entity.pdbx_description
1 polymer ?
#
loop_
_entity_poly.entity_id
_entity_poly.type
_entity_poly.pdbx_seq_one_letter_code
_entity_poly.pdbx_strand_id
1 'polypeptide(L)'
;MQRYILSVLFFTISLYSSEIYTKKQLTGKEVFETYCWGCHHQTAMAFGPPFSEIAAKRTYEEIQAYIIDPELMYKSFGYKRSAMSKLKTTQEEREAVAKYILSYKGK
;
A
#
# COMPACT_ATOMS: atom_id res chain seq x y z
N MET A 1 -47.19 0.30 -34.35
CA MET A 1 -46.64 1.34 -33.45
C MET A 1 -46.05 0.72 -32.17
N GLN A 2 -46.84 -0.02 -31.37
CA GLN A 2 -46.40 -0.67 -30.11
C GLN A 2 -45.14 -1.57 -30.25
N ARG A 3 -45.04 -2.38 -31.32
CA ARG A 3 -43.93 -3.32 -31.54
C ARG A 3 -42.60 -2.65 -31.89
N TYR A 4 -42.65 -1.44 -32.46
CA TYR A 4 -41.44 -0.65 -32.79
C TYR A 4 -40.93 0.14 -31.58
N ILE A 5 -41.84 0.53 -30.66
CA ILE A 5 -41.47 1.20 -29.40
C ILE A 5 -40.71 0.24 -28.47
N LEU A 6 -41.14 -1.03 -28.41
CA LEU A 6 -40.46 -2.09 -27.65
C LEU A 6 -39.08 -2.43 -28.20
N SER A 7 -38.87 -2.40 -29.53
CA SER A 7 -37.56 -2.66 -30.12
C SER A 7 -36.60 -1.45 -30.05
N VAL A 8 -37.12 -0.21 -30.08
CA VAL A 8 -36.31 0.99 -29.84
C VAL A 8 -35.85 1.07 -28.38
N LEU A 9 -36.70 0.69 -27.42
CA LEU A 9 -36.33 0.60 -26.00
C LEU A 9 -35.28 -0.48 -25.69
N PHE A 10 -35.26 -1.58 -26.45
CA PHE A 10 -34.20 -2.59 -26.33
C PHE A 10 -32.87 -2.13 -26.94
N PHE A 11 -32.91 -1.28 -27.97
CA PHE A 11 -31.72 -0.79 -28.65
C PHE A 11 -30.99 0.32 -27.87
N THR A 12 -31.68 1.09 -27.04
CA THR A 12 -31.07 2.15 -26.21
C THR A 12 -30.40 1.63 -24.93
N ILE A 13 -30.82 0.47 -24.42
CA ILE A 13 -30.19 -0.17 -23.24
C ILE A 13 -28.80 -0.73 -23.59
N SER A 14 -28.56 -1.12 -24.85
CA SER A 14 -27.29 -1.71 -25.29
C SER A 14 -26.13 -0.70 -25.45
N LEU A 15 -26.40 0.61 -25.36
CA LEU A 15 -25.40 1.68 -25.49
C LEU A 15 -24.89 2.21 -24.14
N TYR A 16 -25.44 1.75 -23.02
CA TYR A 16 -24.87 1.98 -21.69
C TYR A 16 -23.87 0.88 -21.33
N SER A 17 -22.95 0.55 -22.24
CA SER A 17 -21.74 -0.21 -21.88
C SER A 17 -20.86 0.70 -21.04
N SER A 18 -21.02 0.58 -19.72
CA SER A 18 -20.29 1.27 -18.67
C SER A 18 -18.78 1.33 -18.96
N GLU A 19 -18.23 2.54 -18.95
CA GLU A 19 -16.78 2.77 -18.84
C GLU A 19 -16.32 2.30 -17.45
N ILE A 20 -15.93 1.02 -17.33
CA ILE A 20 -15.17 0.56 -16.19
C ILE A 20 -13.75 1.11 -16.34
N TYR A 21 -13.53 2.34 -15.87
CA TYR A 21 -12.19 2.84 -15.62
C TYR A 21 -11.53 1.94 -14.56
N THR A 22 -10.71 0.99 -14.99
CA THR A 22 -9.83 0.23 -14.10
C THR A 22 -8.77 1.18 -13.56
N LYS A 23 -9.04 1.80 -12.39
CA LYS A 23 -8.01 2.53 -11.63
C LYS A 23 -6.86 1.55 -11.39
N LYS A 24 -5.67 1.83 -11.96
CA LYS A 24 -4.47 1.01 -11.73
C LYS A 24 -4.29 0.84 -10.22
N GLN A 25 -4.29 -0.40 -9.76
CA GLN A 25 -4.12 -0.70 -8.35
C GLN A 25 -2.67 -0.42 -7.96
N LEU A 26 -2.46 0.58 -7.09
CA LEU A 26 -1.17 0.83 -6.47
C LEU A 26 -0.76 -0.39 -5.63
N THR A 27 0.41 -0.95 -5.91
CA THR A 27 0.92 -2.11 -5.19
C THR A 27 1.90 -1.68 -4.11
N GLY A 28 1.95 -2.40 -2.99
CA GLY A 28 2.94 -2.12 -1.95
C GLY A 28 4.39 -2.38 -2.40
N LYS A 29 4.59 -3.20 -3.44
CA LYS A 29 5.90 -3.38 -4.08
C LYS A 29 6.37 -2.11 -4.78
N GLU A 30 5.49 -1.43 -5.52
CA GLU A 30 5.82 -0.15 -6.16
C GLU A 30 6.20 0.91 -5.12
N VAL A 31 5.48 0.97 -4.00
CA VAL A 31 5.81 1.89 -2.89
C VAL A 31 7.14 1.52 -2.24
N PHE A 32 7.40 0.23 -2.01
CA PHE A 32 8.69 -0.27 -1.50
C PHE A 32 9.86 0.15 -2.42
N GLU A 33 9.73 -0.06 -3.72
CA GLU A 33 10.73 0.30 -4.74
C GLU A 33 10.86 1.82 -4.94
N THR A 34 9.92 2.60 -4.44
CA THR A 34 9.98 4.06 -4.49
C THR A 34 10.67 4.63 -3.25
N TYR A 35 10.32 4.14 -2.06
CA TYR A 35 10.67 4.80 -0.80
C TYR A 35 11.54 3.99 0.16
N CYS A 36 11.50 2.66 0.10
CA CYS A 36 12.00 1.80 1.18
C CYS A 36 13.23 0.97 0.80
N TRP A 37 13.34 0.55 -0.46
CA TRP A 37 14.35 -0.39 -0.95
C TRP A 37 15.80 0.06 -0.77
N GLY A 38 16.05 1.37 -0.70
CA GLY A 38 17.39 1.91 -0.47
C GLY A 38 17.95 1.59 0.92
N CYS A 39 17.07 1.30 1.90
CA CYS A 39 17.47 1.02 3.28
C CYS A 39 17.02 -0.35 3.77
N HIS A 40 15.93 -0.90 3.25
CA HIS A 40 15.36 -2.16 3.71
C HIS A 40 15.42 -3.23 2.63
N HIS A 41 15.77 -4.45 3.02
CA HIS A 41 15.54 -5.65 2.23
C HIS A 41 14.38 -6.45 2.83
N GLN A 42 13.73 -7.29 2.03
CA GLN A 42 12.53 -7.99 2.49
C GLN A 42 12.83 -9.06 3.54
N THR A 43 13.97 -9.76 3.43
CA THR A 43 14.31 -10.90 4.30
C THR A 43 15.73 -10.87 4.86
N ALA A 44 16.55 -9.90 4.48
CA ALA A 44 17.97 -9.84 4.86
C ALA A 44 18.26 -8.51 5.55
N MET A 45 19.24 -8.48 6.44
CA MET A 45 19.66 -7.23 7.07
C MET A 45 20.25 -6.29 6.02
N ALA A 46 19.82 -5.03 6.06
CA ALA A 46 20.34 -3.93 5.25
C ALA A 46 20.70 -2.75 6.17
N PHE A 47 20.53 -1.50 5.72
CA PHE A 47 20.67 -0.35 6.62
C PHE A 47 19.56 -0.30 7.69
N GLY A 48 18.37 -0.79 7.35
CA GLY A 48 17.26 -1.05 8.26
C GLY A 48 16.98 -2.54 8.42
N PRO A 49 16.20 -2.92 9.45
CA PRO A 49 15.83 -4.31 9.68
C PRO A 49 15.00 -4.88 8.52
N PRO A 50 15.07 -6.20 8.26
CA PRO A 50 14.31 -6.82 7.19
C PRO A 50 12.80 -6.74 7.43
N PHE A 51 12.01 -6.78 6.36
CA PHE A 51 10.55 -6.80 6.47
C PHE A 51 10.03 -8.03 7.19
N SER A 52 10.69 -9.18 7.08
CA SER A 52 10.34 -10.38 7.87
C SER A 52 10.43 -10.14 9.38
N GLU A 53 11.47 -9.44 9.84
CA GLU A 53 11.62 -9.05 11.25
C GLU A 53 10.58 -8.01 11.67
N ILE A 54 10.36 -6.98 10.85
CA ILE A 54 9.35 -5.94 11.13
C ILE A 54 7.97 -6.58 11.24
N ALA A 55 7.60 -7.44 10.30
CA ALA A 55 6.30 -8.12 10.25
C ALA A 55 6.10 -9.13 11.39
N ALA A 56 7.19 -9.68 11.95
CA ALA A 56 7.12 -10.52 13.14
C ALA A 56 6.85 -9.72 14.42
N LYS A 57 7.34 -8.47 14.49
CA LYS A 57 7.33 -7.65 15.71
C LYS A 57 6.25 -6.57 15.76
N ARG A 58 5.68 -6.17 14.62
CA ARG A 58 4.83 -4.98 14.51
C ARG A 58 3.46 -5.27 13.91
N THR A 59 2.46 -4.50 14.34
CA THR A 59 1.13 -4.49 13.72
C THR A 59 1.08 -3.60 12.49
N TYR A 60 -0.03 -3.68 11.74
CA TYR A 60 -0.31 -2.84 10.59
C TYR A 60 -0.30 -1.34 10.95
N GLU A 61 -0.91 -0.99 12.08
CA GLU A 61 -1.02 0.38 12.59
C GLU A 61 0.35 0.88 13.06
N GLU A 62 1.13 0.03 13.74
CA GLU A 62 2.48 0.37 14.17
C GLU A 62 3.42 0.64 12.98
N ILE A 63 3.34 -0.17 11.93
CA ILE A 63 4.12 0.04 10.71
C ILE A 63 3.76 1.38 10.07
N GLN A 64 2.46 1.67 9.92
CA GLN A 64 2.02 2.95 9.36
C GLN A 64 2.43 4.14 10.23
N ALA A 65 2.27 4.04 11.55
CA ALA A 65 2.66 5.09 12.49
C ALA A 65 4.16 5.40 12.39
N TYR A 66 5.00 4.37 12.27
CA TYR A 66 6.43 4.56 12.10
C TYR A 66 6.79 5.20 10.76
N ILE A 67 6.07 4.89 9.67
CA ILE A 67 6.27 5.53 8.37
C ILE A 67 5.85 7.01 8.39
N ILE A 68 4.79 7.35 9.14
CA ILE A 68 4.29 8.73 9.28
C ILE A 68 5.33 9.62 9.95
N ASP A 69 5.87 9.17 11.10
CA ASP A 69 6.84 9.96 11.84
C ASP A 69 7.85 9.10 12.61
N PRO A 70 8.92 8.62 11.93
CA PRO A 70 9.91 7.77 12.57
C PRO A 70 10.70 8.51 13.66
N GLU A 71 10.85 9.84 13.55
CA GLU A 71 11.54 10.68 14.54
C GLU A 71 10.77 10.80 15.86
N LEU A 72 9.44 10.75 15.81
CA LEU A 72 8.62 10.75 17.02
C LEU A 72 8.41 9.33 17.57
N MET A 73 8.42 8.31 16.72
CA MET A 73 8.05 6.94 17.12
C MET A 73 9.23 6.07 17.58
N TYR A 74 10.48 6.42 17.24
CA TYR A 74 11.63 5.52 17.48
C TYR A 74 11.80 5.05 18.93
N LYS A 75 11.57 5.93 19.92
CA LYS A 75 11.70 5.57 21.35
C LYS A 75 10.64 4.55 21.75
N SER A 76 9.39 4.78 21.35
CA SER A 76 8.27 3.86 21.61
C SER A 76 8.49 2.48 20.98
N PHE A 77 9.32 2.42 19.93
CA PHE A 77 9.67 1.20 19.22
C PHE A 77 10.96 0.55 19.76
N GLY A 78 11.57 1.11 20.81
CA GLY A 78 12.74 0.57 21.49
C GLY A 78 14.09 0.96 20.87
N TYR A 79 14.10 1.89 19.92
CA TYR A 79 15.34 2.38 19.32
C TYR A 79 15.96 3.53 20.13
N LYS A 80 17.28 3.67 20.06
CA LYS A 80 18.02 4.78 20.69
C LYS A 80 17.98 6.08 19.88
N ARG A 81 17.80 5.98 18.56
CA ARG A 81 17.70 7.08 17.60
C ARG A 81 16.96 6.61 16.34
N SER A 82 16.31 7.51 15.60
CA SER A 82 15.84 7.21 14.25
C SER A 82 16.95 7.49 13.23
N ALA A 83 17.18 6.53 12.33
CA ALA A 83 17.94 6.75 11.10
C ALA A 83 17.01 6.84 9.87
N MET A 84 15.74 6.48 10.03
CA MET A 84 14.74 6.57 8.96
C MET A 84 14.26 8.03 8.88
N SER A 85 14.42 8.64 7.71
CA SER A 85 13.93 9.98 7.44
C SER A 85 12.41 10.00 7.28
N LYS A 86 11.80 11.16 7.50
CA LYS A 86 10.37 11.36 7.27
C LYS A 86 10.05 11.28 5.78
N LEU A 87 9.16 10.37 5.40
CA LEU A 87 8.76 10.14 4.02
C LEU A 87 7.49 10.92 3.67
N LYS A 88 7.43 11.50 2.47
CA LYS A 88 6.22 12.12 1.93
C LYS A 88 5.39 11.06 1.21
N THR A 89 4.57 10.35 1.96
CA THR A 89 3.66 9.31 1.45
C THR A 89 2.20 9.76 1.53
N THR A 90 1.35 9.32 0.60
CA THR A 90 -0.11 9.41 0.75
C THR A 90 -0.61 8.33 1.72
N GLN A 91 -1.89 8.42 2.10
CA GLN A 91 -2.50 7.38 2.92
C GLN A 91 -2.52 6.04 2.17
N GLU A 92 -2.91 6.02 0.89
CA GLU A 92 -2.97 4.81 0.08
C GLU A 92 -1.60 4.14 -0.07
N GLU A 93 -0.53 4.94 -0.24
CA GLU A 93 0.84 4.42 -0.31
C GLU A 93 1.26 3.76 1.00
N ARG A 94 0.98 4.40 2.15
CA ARG A 94 1.28 3.83 3.47
C ARG A 94 0.53 2.54 3.72
N GLU A 95 -0.75 2.50 3.38
CA GLU A 95 -1.57 1.30 3.53
C GLU A 95 -1.07 0.16 2.65
N ALA A 96 -0.73 0.46 1.40
CA ALA A 96 -0.21 -0.52 0.45
C ALA A 96 1.12 -1.10 0.91
N VAL A 97 2.08 -0.27 1.33
CA VAL A 97 3.39 -0.75 1.77
C VAL A 97 3.33 -1.47 3.12
N ALA A 98 2.47 -1.04 4.05
CA ALA A 98 2.30 -1.74 5.32
C ALA A 98 1.75 -3.16 5.12
N LYS A 99 0.76 -3.35 4.22
CA LYS A 99 0.29 -4.69 3.81
C LYS A 99 1.40 -5.52 3.17
N TYR A 100 2.22 -4.89 2.32
CA TYR A 100 3.34 -5.56 1.68
C TYR A 100 4.41 -6.00 2.67
N ILE A 101 4.79 -5.16 3.65
CA ILE A 101 5.71 -5.52 4.74
C ILE A 101 5.16 -6.72 5.51
N LEU A 102 3.89 -6.67 5.93
CA LEU A 102 3.26 -7.76 6.69
C LEU A 102 3.19 -9.08 5.91
N SER A 103 3.17 -9.05 4.59
CA SER A 103 3.21 -10.25 3.75
C SER A 103 4.52 -11.07 3.88
N TYR A 104 5.53 -10.53 4.57
CA TYR A 104 6.79 -11.21 4.88
C TYR A 104 6.83 -11.84 6.28
N LYS A 105 5.73 -11.81 7.04
CA LYS A 105 5.66 -12.50 8.34
C LYS A 105 5.93 -14.00 8.17
N GLY A 106 6.94 -14.51 8.87
CA GLY A 106 7.32 -15.93 8.83
C GLY A 106 8.14 -16.37 7.60
N LYS A 107 8.66 -15.41 6.82
CA LYS A 107 9.59 -15.66 5.70
C LYS A 107 11.03 -15.34 6.06
#